data_AF-A0A0G1JMN7-F1
#
_entry.id   AF-A0A0G1JMN7-F1
#
_cell.length_a   1.000
_cell.length_b   1.000
_cell.length_c   1.000
_cell.angle_alpha   90.00
_cell.angle_beta   90.00
_cell.angle_gamma   90.00
#
_symmetry.space_group_name_H-M   'P 1'
#
loop_
_entity.id
_entity.type
_entity.pdbx_description
1 polymer ?
#
loop_
_entity_poly.entity_id
_entity_poly.type
_entity_poly.pdbx_seq_one_letter_code
_entity_poly.pdbx_strand_id
1 'polypeptide(L)'
;MQKYTPSKNALVIAKQYLKNEFRKIFADIKDDKFYKKIDKSIDRFDLREGEISFWNLLAGIAEGWKLKQVFAVLSDDKYRWKLKNIPLEKIHLSGMSPTIDKYIIKKFNRNPLTFAKQWKTNKTMRQEIIKTGFSAHKDRDGWPILTYKIGENYRVFDGMRRVLLALAKNQSTIKGWVGYKINAKGRPLISANRCYFLSNLYNQAKPKDKSLERALTRIGKEINKDYRNGREVLLKKIIGWSHDQKIKSIFAEMIK
;
A
#
# COMPACT_ATOMS: atom_id res chain seq x y z
N MET A 1 -10.22 -5.66 23.36
CA MET A 1 -10.60 -5.19 22.01
C MET A 1 -9.32 -4.96 21.20
N GLN A 2 -9.16 -5.60 20.04
CA GLN A 2 -7.92 -5.50 19.27
C GLN A 2 -7.81 -4.13 18.58
N LYS A 3 -6.67 -3.45 18.75
CA LYS A 3 -6.42 -2.14 18.13
C LYS A 3 -5.92 -2.30 16.69
N TYR A 4 -6.71 -1.90 15.71
CA TYR A 4 -6.35 -2.05 14.30
C TYR A 4 -5.37 -0.97 13.84
N THR A 5 -5.54 0.27 14.25
CA THR A 5 -4.65 1.39 13.90
C THR A 5 -3.41 1.39 14.80
N PRO A 6 -2.20 1.21 14.25
CA PRO A 6 -0.98 1.18 15.04
C PRO A 6 -0.56 2.57 15.55
N SER A 7 -0.93 3.65 14.86
CA SER A 7 -0.66 5.04 15.29
C SER A 7 -1.63 6.05 14.68
N LYS A 8 -1.85 7.18 15.36
CA LYS A 8 -2.68 8.29 14.84
C LYS A 8 -2.26 8.71 13.41
N ASN A 9 -0.95 8.79 13.17
CA ASN A 9 -0.42 9.17 11.86
C ASN A 9 -0.68 8.10 10.80
N ALA A 10 -0.66 6.81 11.14
CA ALA A 10 -0.99 5.76 10.17
C ALA A 10 -2.43 5.91 9.63
N LEU A 11 -3.39 6.20 10.51
CA LEU A 11 -4.78 6.46 10.11
C LEU A 11 -4.91 7.73 9.25
N VAL A 12 -4.22 8.81 9.63
CA VAL A 12 -4.16 10.04 8.82
C VAL A 12 -3.65 9.70 7.43
N ILE A 13 -2.51 9.00 7.33
CA ILE A 13 -1.91 8.62 6.05
C ILE A 13 -2.85 7.74 5.22
N ALA A 14 -3.53 6.78 5.84
CA ALA A 14 -4.49 5.92 5.15
C ALA A 14 -5.66 6.72 4.58
N LYS A 15 -6.21 7.66 5.35
CA LYS A 15 -7.26 8.59 4.86
C LYS A 15 -6.75 9.44 3.71
N GLN A 16 -5.54 9.99 3.84
CA GLN A 16 -4.90 10.76 2.78
C GLN A 16 -4.69 9.95 1.49
N TYR A 17 -4.26 8.69 1.63
CA TYR A 17 -4.09 7.77 0.53
C TYR A 17 -5.41 7.52 -0.20
N LEU A 18 -6.48 7.18 0.52
CA LEU A 18 -7.81 6.99 -0.07
C LEU A 18 -8.28 8.26 -0.81
N LYS A 19 -8.17 9.43 -0.20
CA LYS A 19 -8.53 10.72 -0.83
C LYS A 19 -7.80 10.94 -2.16
N ASN A 20 -6.51 10.59 -2.21
CA ASN A 20 -5.69 10.68 -3.41
C ASN A 20 -6.09 9.62 -4.46
N GLU A 21 -6.41 8.40 -4.05
CA GLU A 21 -6.86 7.35 -4.98
C GLU A 21 -8.26 7.63 -5.55
N PHE A 22 -9.21 8.12 -4.75
CA PHE A 22 -10.54 8.53 -5.23
C PHE A 22 -10.48 9.65 -6.26
N ARG A 23 -9.60 10.64 -6.07
CA ARG A 23 -9.33 11.68 -7.09
C ARG A 23 -8.75 11.14 -8.40
N LYS A 24 -8.17 9.94 -8.39
CA LYS A 24 -7.72 9.28 -9.63
C LYS A 24 -8.83 8.51 -10.32
N ILE A 25 -9.71 7.88 -9.53
CA ILE A 25 -10.87 7.15 -10.03
C ILE A 25 -11.82 8.12 -10.75
N PHE A 26 -12.08 9.27 -10.13
CA PHE A 26 -13.02 10.27 -10.64
C PHE A 26 -12.33 11.50 -11.24
N ALA A 27 -11.22 11.29 -11.97
CA ALA A 27 -10.33 12.37 -12.42
C ALA A 27 -10.97 13.36 -13.43
N ASP A 28 -12.08 12.98 -14.04
CA ASP A 28 -12.92 13.77 -14.94
C ASP A 28 -13.81 14.77 -14.20
N ILE A 29 -14.09 14.54 -12.91
CA ILE A 29 -14.85 15.46 -12.07
C ILE A 29 -13.97 16.66 -11.68
N LYS A 30 -14.42 17.86 -12.06
CA LYS A 30 -13.76 19.15 -11.78
C LYS A 30 -14.44 19.98 -10.68
N ASP A 31 -15.36 19.39 -9.92
CA ASP A 31 -16.08 20.06 -8.83
C ASP A 31 -15.36 19.90 -7.49
N ASP A 32 -14.84 21.01 -6.96
CA ASP A 32 -14.22 21.06 -5.64
C ASP A 32 -15.20 20.70 -4.51
N LYS A 33 -16.49 21.02 -4.65
CA LYS A 33 -17.51 20.69 -3.63
C LYS A 33 -17.72 19.18 -3.57
N PHE A 34 -17.73 18.48 -4.70
CA PHE A 34 -17.75 17.02 -4.76
C PHE A 34 -16.58 16.41 -3.98
N TYR A 35 -15.34 16.86 -4.24
CA TYR A 35 -14.17 16.32 -3.52
C TYR A 35 -14.18 16.64 -2.04
N LYS A 36 -14.65 17.81 -1.62
CA LYS A 36 -14.84 18.14 -0.19
C LYS A 36 -15.82 17.18 0.49
N LYS A 37 -16.90 16.78 -0.19
CA LYS A 37 -17.85 15.78 0.33
C LYS A 37 -17.20 14.40 0.46
N ILE A 38 -16.49 13.94 -0.56
CA ILE A 38 -15.74 12.67 -0.53
C ILE A 38 -14.72 12.68 0.61
N ASP A 39 -13.94 13.75 0.74
CA ASP A 39 -12.94 13.88 1.81
C ASP A 39 -13.57 13.78 3.20
N LYS A 40 -14.69 14.48 3.43
CA LYS A 40 -15.46 14.41 4.68
C LYS A 40 -15.98 12.99 4.96
N SER A 41 -16.46 12.30 3.91
CA SER A 41 -16.92 10.91 4.02
C SER A 41 -15.78 9.97 4.40
N ILE A 42 -14.60 10.12 3.80
CA ILE A 42 -13.40 9.33 4.13
C ILE A 42 -12.92 9.63 5.56
N ASP A 43 -12.92 10.90 5.97
CA ASP A 43 -12.44 11.31 7.29
C ASP A 43 -13.26 10.75 8.45
N ARG A 44 -14.52 10.40 8.20
CA ARG A 44 -15.45 9.84 9.19
C ARG A 44 -15.78 8.36 8.98
N PHE A 45 -15.21 7.72 7.95
CA PHE A 45 -15.59 6.37 7.57
C PHE A 45 -15.33 5.35 8.68
N ASP A 46 -14.17 5.43 9.34
CA ASP A 46 -13.78 4.61 10.48
C ASP A 46 -14.71 4.78 11.70
N LEU A 47 -15.26 5.97 11.89
CA LEU A 47 -16.20 6.27 12.97
C LEU A 47 -17.62 5.77 12.64
N ARG A 48 -18.01 5.86 11.36
CA ARG A 48 -19.36 5.49 10.89
C ARG A 48 -19.53 3.99 10.66
N GLU A 49 -18.55 3.36 10.01
CA GLU A 49 -18.59 1.95 9.57
C GLU A 49 -17.70 1.03 10.42
N GLY A 50 -16.95 1.60 11.36
CA GLY A 50 -15.96 0.91 12.17
C GLY A 50 -14.57 0.82 11.52
N GLU A 51 -13.58 0.71 12.39
CA GLU A 51 -12.15 0.71 12.03
C GLU A 51 -11.79 -0.47 11.09
N ILE A 52 -12.37 -1.64 11.32
CA ILE A 52 -12.15 -2.85 10.50
C ILE A 52 -12.60 -2.61 9.05
N SER A 53 -13.79 -2.04 8.87
CA SER A 53 -14.35 -1.73 7.55
C SER A 53 -13.47 -0.73 6.81
N PHE A 54 -12.96 0.30 7.51
CA PHE A 54 -12.02 1.27 6.94
C PHE A 54 -10.73 0.59 6.43
N TRP A 55 -10.11 -0.26 7.25
CA TRP A 55 -8.89 -0.97 6.87
C TRP A 55 -9.12 -1.97 5.72
N ASN A 56 -10.29 -2.60 5.65
CA ASN A 56 -10.67 -3.44 4.52
C ASN A 56 -10.86 -2.64 3.22
N LEU A 57 -11.48 -1.46 3.29
CA LEU A 57 -11.58 -0.55 2.14
C LEU A 57 -10.17 -0.14 1.65
N LEU A 58 -9.29 0.22 2.59
CA LEU A 58 -7.90 0.52 2.26
C LEU A 58 -7.20 -0.67 1.59
N ALA A 59 -7.38 -1.89 2.09
CA ALA A 59 -6.82 -3.10 1.48
C ALA A 59 -7.37 -3.33 0.07
N GLY A 60 -8.67 -3.16 -0.15
CA GLY A 60 -9.29 -3.30 -1.47
C GLY A 60 -8.69 -2.35 -2.51
N ILE A 61 -8.53 -1.08 -2.14
CA ILE A 61 -7.91 -0.07 -3.01
C ILE A 61 -6.41 -0.30 -3.18
N ALA A 62 -5.67 -0.47 -2.07
CA ALA A 62 -4.21 -0.54 -2.11
C ALA A 62 -3.71 -1.86 -2.71
N GLU A 63 -4.18 -3.00 -2.22
CA GLU A 63 -3.71 -4.31 -2.63
C GLU A 63 -4.44 -4.80 -3.87
N GLY A 64 -5.77 -4.70 -3.90
CA GLY A 64 -6.60 -5.24 -4.99
C GLY A 64 -6.46 -4.44 -6.28
N TRP A 65 -6.71 -3.13 -6.21
CA TRP A 65 -6.67 -2.27 -7.41
C TRP A 65 -5.27 -1.75 -7.74
N LYS A 66 -4.55 -1.20 -6.76
CA LYS A 66 -3.25 -0.58 -7.01
C LYS A 66 -2.07 -1.55 -7.00
N LEU A 67 -2.25 -2.78 -6.51
CA LEU A 67 -1.19 -3.77 -6.33
C LEU A 67 0.00 -3.23 -5.50
N LYS A 68 -0.31 -2.48 -4.44
CA LYS A 68 0.65 -1.84 -3.53
C LYS A 68 0.48 -2.33 -2.11
N GLN A 69 1.58 -2.41 -1.39
CA GLN A 69 1.60 -2.86 0.02
C GLN A 69 1.20 -1.77 1.03
N VAL A 70 0.59 -0.65 0.59
CA VAL A 70 0.27 0.49 1.49
C VAL A 70 -0.55 0.06 2.70
N PHE A 71 -1.52 -0.84 2.50
CA PHE A 71 -2.30 -1.43 3.60
C PHE A 71 -1.42 -2.16 4.62
N ALA A 72 -0.62 -3.14 4.19
CA ALA A 72 0.24 -3.92 5.06
C ALA A 72 1.23 -3.02 5.81
N VAL A 73 1.80 -2.03 5.12
CA VAL A 73 2.79 -1.10 5.67
C VAL A 73 2.20 -0.16 6.72
N LEU A 74 1.07 0.48 6.43
CA LEU A 74 0.44 1.42 7.37
C LEU A 74 -0.20 0.72 8.56
N SER A 75 -0.59 -0.53 8.38
CA SER A 75 -1.15 -1.36 9.45
C SER A 75 -0.11 -2.12 10.26
N ASP A 76 1.18 -2.04 9.92
CA ASP A 76 2.25 -2.66 10.70
C ASP A 76 2.62 -1.80 11.91
N ASP A 77 2.53 -2.39 13.11
CA ASP A 77 2.93 -1.74 14.36
C ASP A 77 4.46 -1.69 14.55
N LYS A 78 5.22 -2.24 13.58
CA LYS A 78 6.65 -2.04 13.40
C LYS A 78 7.03 -0.59 13.21
N TYR A 79 6.17 0.23 12.61
CA TYR A 79 6.53 1.57 12.15
C TYR A 79 5.80 2.69 12.90
N ARG A 80 6.54 3.76 13.18
CA ARG A 80 5.99 5.06 13.57
C ARG A 80 6.24 6.07 12.46
N TRP A 81 5.20 6.80 12.10
CA TRP A 81 5.23 7.72 10.97
C TRP A 81 5.45 9.15 11.41
N LYS A 82 6.36 9.87 10.72
CA LYS A 82 6.58 11.32 10.91
C LYS A 82 6.61 12.02 9.57
N LEU A 83 5.98 13.19 9.49
CA LEU A 83 6.00 14.05 8.31
C LEU A 83 7.32 14.83 8.27
N LYS A 84 8.01 14.79 7.14
CA LYS A 84 9.31 15.47 6.97
C LYS A 84 9.43 16.06 5.56
N ASN A 85 10.31 17.05 5.43
CA ASN A 85 10.89 17.43 4.15
C ASN A 85 12.12 16.54 3.92
N ILE A 86 12.09 15.74 2.86
CA ILE A 86 13.12 14.76 2.54
C ILE A 86 14.00 15.36 1.44
N PRO A 87 15.32 15.44 1.63
CA PRO A 87 16.25 15.80 0.56
C PRO A 87 16.13 14.82 -0.60
N LEU A 88 15.91 15.33 -1.81
CA LEU A 88 15.68 14.51 -3.00
C LEU A 88 16.90 13.66 -3.36
N GLU A 89 18.11 14.16 -3.06
CA GLU A 89 19.38 13.44 -3.23
C GLU A 89 19.49 12.18 -2.34
N LYS A 90 18.82 12.17 -1.18
CA LYS A 90 18.80 11.02 -0.25
C LYS A 90 17.72 10.00 -0.60
N ILE A 91 16.96 10.22 -1.67
CA ILE A 91 15.94 9.27 -2.10
C ILE A 91 16.55 8.19 -2.98
N HIS A 92 16.34 6.94 -2.56
CA HIS A 92 16.62 5.76 -3.36
C HIS A 92 15.43 5.50 -4.30
N LEU A 93 15.63 5.71 -5.61
CA LEU A 93 14.56 5.55 -6.59
C LEU A 93 14.07 4.09 -6.67
N SER A 94 12.78 3.89 -6.50
CA SER A 94 12.08 2.60 -6.63
C SER A 94 11.46 2.44 -8.02
N GLY A 95 11.20 1.20 -8.43
CA GLY A 95 10.58 0.92 -9.73
C GLY A 95 9.16 1.47 -9.84
N MET A 96 8.73 1.74 -11.07
CA MET A 96 7.39 2.22 -11.44
C MET A 96 6.78 1.45 -12.60
N SER A 97 7.53 1.31 -13.70
CA SER A 97 7.10 0.66 -14.93
C SER A 97 8.33 0.24 -15.73
N PRO A 98 8.25 -0.78 -16.61
CA PRO A 98 9.39 -1.24 -17.39
C PRO A 98 10.11 -0.11 -18.15
N THR A 99 9.35 0.83 -18.73
CA THR A 99 9.88 1.99 -19.47
C THR A 99 10.63 2.96 -18.56
N ILE A 100 10.09 3.29 -17.39
CA ILE A 100 10.78 4.19 -16.44
C ILE A 100 11.99 3.46 -15.83
N ASP A 101 11.84 2.19 -15.49
CA ASP A 101 12.82 1.35 -14.80
C ASP A 101 14.05 1.07 -15.65
N LYS A 102 13.89 0.99 -16.98
CA LYS A 102 14.98 1.02 -17.96
C LYS A 102 15.96 2.16 -17.69
N TYR A 103 15.47 3.33 -17.27
CA TYR A 103 16.30 4.48 -16.95
C TYR A 103 16.69 4.49 -15.48
N ILE A 104 15.72 4.55 -14.57
CA ILE A 104 16.00 4.81 -13.15
C ILE A 104 16.77 3.67 -12.49
N ILE A 105 16.49 2.40 -12.82
CA ILE A 105 17.16 1.25 -12.21
C ILE A 105 18.38 0.87 -13.04
N LYS A 106 18.19 0.58 -14.33
CA LYS A 106 19.27 -0.02 -15.14
C LYS A 106 20.35 0.97 -15.52
N LYS A 107 19.98 2.17 -16.00
CA LYS A 107 20.96 3.17 -16.48
C LYS A 107 21.51 4.07 -15.39
N PHE A 108 20.67 4.46 -14.43
CA PHE A 108 21.04 5.46 -13.41
C PHE A 108 21.34 4.86 -12.05
N ASN A 109 21.28 3.53 -11.91
CA ASN A 109 21.51 2.82 -10.66
C ASN A 109 20.77 3.45 -9.46
N ARG A 110 19.52 3.84 -9.69
CA ARG A 110 18.60 4.45 -8.71
C ARG A 110 19.07 5.78 -8.14
N ASN A 111 20.04 6.44 -8.77
CA ASN A 111 20.57 7.73 -8.34
C ASN A 111 19.64 8.88 -8.77
N PRO A 112 19.12 9.68 -7.82
CA PRO A 112 18.18 10.77 -8.12
C PRO A 112 18.84 11.94 -8.86
N LEU A 113 20.10 12.25 -8.59
CA LEU A 113 20.83 13.35 -9.23
C LEU A 113 21.16 13.02 -10.69
N THR A 114 21.53 11.78 -10.97
CA THR A 114 21.72 11.30 -12.34
C THR A 114 20.42 11.41 -13.15
N PHE A 115 19.28 11.03 -12.56
CA PHE A 115 17.97 11.22 -13.20
C PHE A 115 17.70 12.71 -13.50
N ALA A 116 17.89 13.60 -12.51
CA ALA A 116 17.66 15.04 -12.69
C ALA A 116 18.55 15.64 -13.79
N LYS A 117 19.83 15.25 -13.85
CA LYS A 117 20.76 15.66 -14.92
C LYS A 117 20.27 15.19 -16.29
N GLN A 118 19.97 13.90 -16.41
CA GLN A 118 19.54 13.28 -17.67
C GLN A 118 18.18 13.79 -18.14
N TRP A 119 17.29 14.16 -17.22
CA TRP A 119 16.00 14.74 -17.56
C TRP A 119 16.16 16.02 -18.38
N LYS A 120 17.17 16.85 -18.08
CA LYS A 120 17.45 18.11 -18.79
C LYS A 120 18.02 17.90 -20.19
N THR A 121 18.89 16.92 -20.36
CA THR A 121 19.70 16.77 -21.59
C THR A 121 19.19 15.68 -22.53
N ASN A 122 18.54 14.64 -22.01
CA ASN A 122 18.13 13.48 -22.81
C ASN A 122 16.66 13.60 -23.27
N LYS A 123 16.46 14.15 -24.48
CA LYS A 123 15.13 14.35 -25.08
C LYS A 123 14.39 13.02 -25.29
N THR A 124 15.08 11.99 -25.79
CA THR A 124 14.49 10.66 -26.07
C THR A 124 13.95 10.02 -24.81
N MET A 125 14.75 9.98 -23.74
CA MET A 125 14.30 9.48 -22.43
C MET A 125 13.05 10.22 -21.96
N ARG A 126 13.07 11.57 -22.03
CA ARG A 126 11.97 12.40 -21.56
C ARG A 126 10.67 12.08 -22.31
N GLN A 127 10.74 11.94 -23.63
CA GLN A 127 9.59 11.59 -24.46
C GLN A 127 9.07 10.18 -24.15
N GLU A 128 9.96 9.19 -24.01
CA GLU A 128 9.58 7.82 -23.60
C GLU A 128 8.86 7.82 -22.25
N ILE A 129 9.37 8.56 -21.26
CA ILE A 129 8.78 8.63 -19.92
C ILE A 129 7.43 9.36 -19.96
N ILE A 130 7.31 10.50 -20.66
CA ILE A 130 6.05 11.26 -20.77
C ILE A 130 4.93 10.39 -21.34
N LYS A 131 5.22 9.57 -22.37
CA LYS A 131 4.26 8.64 -22.99
C LYS A 131 3.69 7.60 -22.01
N THR A 132 4.32 7.37 -20.85
CA THR A 132 3.79 6.46 -19.81
C THR A 132 2.66 7.06 -18.97
N GLY A 133 2.17 8.26 -19.31
CA GLY A 133 1.23 9.02 -18.46
C GLY A 133 1.94 9.77 -17.35
N PHE A 134 3.22 10.12 -17.54
CA PHE A 134 3.99 10.97 -16.63
C PHE A 134 3.62 12.46 -16.85
N SER A 135 2.37 12.82 -16.56
CA SER A 135 1.89 14.21 -16.57
C SER A 135 1.78 14.76 -15.16
N ALA A 136 1.85 16.08 -14.96
CA ALA A 136 1.58 16.71 -13.66
C ALA A 136 0.07 16.73 -13.33
N HIS A 137 -0.27 16.70 -12.05
CA HIS A 137 -1.66 16.75 -11.56
C HIS A 137 -1.73 17.68 -10.36
N LYS A 138 -2.37 18.84 -10.53
CA LYS A 138 -2.41 19.93 -9.54
C LYS A 138 -2.89 19.45 -8.16
N ASP A 139 -3.96 18.66 -8.13
CA ASP A 139 -4.61 18.27 -6.87
C ASP A 139 -3.92 17.09 -6.15
N ARG A 140 -3.13 16.31 -6.89
CA ARG A 140 -2.51 15.07 -6.40
C ARG A 140 -1.03 15.23 -6.07
N ASP A 141 -0.36 16.21 -6.69
CA ASP A 141 1.08 16.38 -6.58
C ASP A 141 1.49 17.11 -5.29
N GLY A 142 0.57 17.79 -4.62
CA GLY A 142 0.80 18.41 -3.30
C GLY A 142 0.78 17.42 -2.12
N TRP A 143 0.41 16.16 -2.34
CA TRP A 143 0.32 15.18 -1.26
C TRP A 143 1.69 14.59 -0.91
N PRO A 144 1.99 14.41 0.39
CA PRO A 144 3.25 13.79 0.81
C PRO A 144 3.46 12.41 0.19
N ILE A 145 4.70 12.09 -0.16
CA ILE A 145 5.09 10.72 -0.55
C ILE A 145 5.17 9.82 0.68
N LEU A 146 5.20 8.50 0.48
CA LEU A 146 5.41 7.54 1.56
C LEU A 146 6.74 6.82 1.40
N THR A 147 7.56 6.85 2.46
CA THR A 147 8.93 6.31 2.43
C THR A 147 9.30 5.54 3.69
N TYR A 148 10.32 4.70 3.56
CA TYR A 148 11.03 4.09 4.67
C TYR A 148 12.44 4.65 4.77
N LYS A 149 12.95 4.82 6.00
CA LYS A 149 14.38 5.07 6.22
C LYS A 149 15.18 3.76 6.00
N ILE A 150 16.23 3.81 5.20
CA ILE A 150 17.18 2.71 4.95
C ILE A 150 18.61 3.26 5.07
N GLY A 151 19.30 2.95 6.18
CA GLY A 151 20.54 3.65 6.53
C GLY A 151 20.27 5.15 6.57
N GLU A 152 21.09 5.93 5.88
CA GLU A 152 20.91 7.39 5.76
C GLU A 152 19.99 7.84 4.61
N ASN A 153 19.49 6.90 3.81
CA ASN A 153 18.64 7.15 2.65
C ASN A 153 17.16 6.83 2.91
N TYR A 154 16.33 7.19 1.93
CA TYR A 154 14.88 6.96 1.97
C TYR A 154 14.43 6.17 0.75
N ARG A 155 13.79 5.02 0.97
CA ARG A 155 13.17 4.25 -0.12
C ARG A 155 11.70 4.62 -0.22
N VAL A 156 11.28 5.03 -1.42
CA VAL A 156 9.88 5.34 -1.73
C VAL A 156 9.12 4.04 -1.92
N PHE A 157 7.90 3.97 -1.39
CA PHE A 157 6.97 2.88 -1.68
C PHE A 157 5.63 3.38 -2.24
N ASP A 158 5.26 4.63 -1.99
CA ASP A 158 4.19 5.32 -2.70
C ASP A 158 4.58 6.76 -3.05
N GLY A 159 4.16 7.21 -4.24
CA GLY A 159 4.43 8.56 -4.72
C GLY A 159 5.70 8.72 -5.55
N MET A 160 6.23 7.64 -6.14
CA MET A 160 7.45 7.71 -6.97
C MET A 160 7.32 8.70 -8.15
N ARG A 161 6.14 8.80 -8.77
CA ARG A 161 5.85 9.83 -9.79
C ARG A 161 6.11 11.25 -9.26
N ARG A 162 5.69 11.55 -8.03
CA ARG A 162 5.85 12.89 -7.42
C ARG A 162 7.32 13.21 -7.18
N VAL A 163 8.12 12.23 -6.77
CA VAL A 163 9.58 12.40 -6.64
C VAL A 163 10.23 12.71 -7.98
N LEU A 164 9.92 11.93 -9.02
CA LEU A 164 10.50 12.17 -10.35
C LEU A 164 10.08 13.54 -10.90
N LEU A 165 8.84 13.98 -10.64
CA LEU A 165 8.39 15.32 -11.02
C LEU A 165 9.13 16.42 -10.23
N ALA A 166 9.38 16.20 -8.94
CA ALA A 166 10.15 17.12 -8.12
C ALA A 166 11.60 17.25 -8.62
N LEU A 167 12.24 16.13 -8.96
CA LEU A 167 13.56 16.10 -9.59
C LEU A 167 13.58 16.81 -10.96
N ALA A 168 12.59 16.54 -11.80
CA ALA A 168 12.42 17.19 -13.10
C ALA A 168 12.27 18.71 -13.00
N LYS A 169 11.71 19.20 -11.89
CA LYS A 169 11.54 20.62 -11.56
C LYS A 169 12.70 21.22 -10.77
N ASN A 170 13.82 20.50 -10.60
CA ASN A 170 14.98 20.93 -9.81
C ASN A 170 14.66 21.31 -8.37
N GLN A 171 13.66 20.67 -7.76
CA GLN A 171 13.43 20.84 -6.33
C GLN A 171 14.57 20.20 -5.53
N SER A 172 14.87 20.74 -4.35
CA SER A 172 15.87 20.18 -3.43
C SER A 172 15.27 19.19 -2.43
N THR A 173 14.00 19.38 -2.07
CA THR A 173 13.29 18.55 -1.09
C THR A 173 11.88 18.20 -1.56
N ILE A 174 11.32 17.15 -0.95
CA ILE A 174 9.92 16.75 -1.13
C ILE A 174 9.29 16.37 0.21
N LYS A 175 8.04 16.75 0.43
CA LYS A 175 7.30 16.40 1.64
C LYS A 175 6.95 14.90 1.64
N GLY A 176 7.22 14.20 2.73
CA GLY A 176 6.95 12.76 2.84
C GLY A 176 6.68 12.29 4.25
N TRP A 177 5.82 11.28 4.37
CA TRP A 177 5.68 10.49 5.58
C TRP A 177 6.78 9.42 5.62
N VAL A 178 7.65 9.53 6.63
CA VAL A 178 8.75 8.59 6.84
C VAL A 178 8.36 7.60 7.93
N GLY A 179 8.38 6.31 7.58
CA GLY A 179 8.22 5.20 8.51
C GLY A 179 9.54 4.89 9.23
N TYR A 180 9.55 5.09 10.55
CA TYR A 180 10.66 4.72 11.45
C TYR A 180 10.35 3.39 12.11
N LYS A 181 11.25 2.40 11.99
CA LYS A 181 11.13 1.13 12.71
C LYS A 181 11.27 1.39 14.21
N ILE A 182 10.26 1.04 14.98
CA ILE A 182 10.22 1.16 16.44
C ILE A 182 10.01 -0.18 17.16
N ASN A 183 9.53 -1.20 16.44
CA ASN A 183 9.33 -2.54 16.96
C ASN A 183 9.79 -3.58 15.94
N ALA A 184 10.93 -4.23 16.20
CA ALA A 184 11.48 -5.24 15.29
C ALA A 184 10.54 -6.43 15.07
N LYS A 185 9.74 -6.79 16.09
CA LYS A 185 8.76 -7.88 16.06
C LYS A 185 7.36 -7.42 15.64
N GLY A 186 7.24 -6.21 15.10
CA GLY A 186 5.96 -5.67 14.67
C GLY A 186 5.35 -6.48 13.52
N ARG A 187 4.02 -6.57 13.54
CA ARG A 187 3.21 -7.38 12.63
C ARG A 187 2.16 -6.52 11.91
N PRO A 188 1.96 -6.68 10.60
CA PRO A 188 0.89 -6.02 9.86
C PRO A 188 -0.49 -6.63 10.17
N LEU A 189 -1.54 -5.98 9.66
CA LEU A 189 -2.83 -6.63 9.49
C LEU A 189 -2.84 -7.45 8.19
N ILE A 190 -3.62 -8.52 8.15
CA ILE A 190 -3.97 -9.23 6.92
C ILE A 190 -5.33 -8.77 6.42
N SER A 191 -5.47 -8.66 5.10
CA SER A 191 -6.74 -8.32 4.46
C SER A 191 -7.66 -9.53 4.39
N ALA A 192 -8.95 -9.34 4.70
CA ALA A 192 -9.93 -10.42 4.66
C ALA A 192 -10.04 -11.07 3.26
N ASN A 193 -9.82 -10.28 2.20
CA ASN A 193 -9.86 -10.75 0.81
C ASN A 193 -8.83 -11.84 0.53
N ARG A 194 -7.62 -11.77 1.13
CA ARG A 194 -6.60 -12.83 0.95
C ARG A 194 -7.05 -14.14 1.56
N CYS A 195 -7.63 -14.10 2.77
CA CYS A 195 -8.16 -15.30 3.41
C CYS A 195 -9.38 -15.85 2.65
N TYR A 196 -10.26 -14.98 2.15
CA TYR A 196 -11.41 -15.38 1.34
C TYR A 196 -10.98 -16.05 0.03
N PHE A 197 -9.94 -15.54 -0.61
CA PHE A 197 -9.33 -16.17 -1.78
C PHE A 197 -8.83 -17.59 -1.48
N LEU A 198 -8.14 -17.81 -0.35
CA LEU A 198 -7.69 -19.15 0.06
C LEU A 198 -8.87 -20.12 0.26
N SER A 199 -9.96 -19.64 0.88
CA SER A 199 -11.20 -20.41 1.04
C SER A 199 -11.80 -20.79 -0.32
N ASN A 200 -11.85 -19.85 -1.27
CA ASN A 200 -12.38 -20.10 -2.61
C ASN A 200 -11.50 -21.06 -3.41
N LEU A 201 -10.17 -20.94 -3.29
CA LEU A 201 -9.23 -21.85 -3.93
C LEU A 201 -9.50 -23.30 -3.51
N TYR A 202 -9.71 -23.53 -2.21
CA TYR A 202 -10.08 -24.86 -1.71
C TYR A 202 -11.44 -25.35 -2.24
N ASN A 203 -12.43 -24.45 -2.29
CA ASN A 203 -13.76 -24.79 -2.81
C ASN A 203 -13.74 -25.21 -4.28
N GLN A 204 -12.91 -24.55 -5.10
CA GLN A 204 -12.87 -24.74 -6.54
C GLN A 204 -11.95 -25.88 -6.99
N ALA A 205 -10.98 -26.27 -6.17
CA ALA A 205 -10.03 -27.32 -6.53
C ALA A 205 -10.72 -28.69 -6.71
N LYS A 206 -10.48 -29.34 -7.86
CA LYS A 206 -10.84 -30.74 -8.15
C LYS A 206 -9.61 -31.49 -8.69
N PRO A 207 -9.24 -32.66 -8.13
CA PRO A 207 -9.74 -33.23 -6.87
C PRO A 207 -9.20 -32.46 -5.65
N LYS A 208 -9.97 -32.42 -4.54
CA LYS A 208 -9.53 -31.88 -3.25
C LYS A 208 -8.52 -32.84 -2.62
N ASP A 209 -7.26 -32.79 -3.03
CA ASP A 209 -6.23 -33.69 -2.51
C ASP A 209 -5.68 -33.25 -1.14
N LYS A 210 -5.07 -34.18 -0.41
CA LYS A 210 -4.50 -33.94 0.93
C LYS A 210 -3.27 -33.01 0.91
N SER A 211 -2.69 -32.73 -0.26
CA SER A 211 -1.54 -31.84 -0.40
C SER A 211 -2.01 -30.38 -0.32
N LEU A 212 -3.08 -30.05 -1.02
CA LEU A 212 -3.71 -28.72 -0.97
C LEU A 212 -4.19 -28.39 0.44
N GLU A 213 -4.83 -29.34 1.13
CA GLU A 213 -5.26 -29.16 2.53
C GLU A 213 -4.07 -28.82 3.44
N ARG A 214 -2.98 -29.60 3.36
CA ARG A 214 -1.76 -29.36 4.13
C ARG A 214 -1.12 -28.00 3.83
N ALA A 215 -1.09 -27.60 2.56
CA ALA A 215 -0.56 -26.31 2.15
C ALA A 215 -1.39 -25.15 2.71
N LEU A 216 -2.72 -25.22 2.60
CA LEU A 216 -3.62 -24.21 3.16
C LEU A 216 -3.50 -24.13 4.67
N THR A 217 -3.45 -25.27 5.37
CA THR A 217 -3.26 -25.31 6.83
C THR A 217 -1.95 -24.65 7.24
N ARG A 218 -0.86 -24.91 6.52
CA ARG A 218 0.43 -24.25 6.76
C ARG A 218 0.33 -22.74 6.55
N ILE A 219 -0.27 -22.29 5.45
CA ILE A 219 -0.46 -20.86 5.17
C ILE A 219 -1.28 -20.19 6.28
N GLY A 220 -2.36 -20.84 6.75
CA GLY A 220 -3.17 -20.33 7.84
C GLY A 220 -2.40 -20.18 9.16
N LYS A 221 -1.52 -21.13 9.49
CA LYS A 221 -0.64 -21.04 10.66
C LYS A 221 0.32 -19.85 10.57
N GLU A 222 0.93 -19.62 9.40
CA GLU A 222 1.76 -18.43 9.19
C GLU A 222 0.94 -17.14 9.28
N ILE A 223 -0.30 -17.13 8.77
CA ILE A 223 -1.21 -15.98 8.91
C ILE A 223 -1.49 -15.66 10.39
N ASN A 224 -1.79 -16.69 11.19
CA ASN A 224 -2.06 -16.52 12.62
C ASN A 224 -0.82 -16.01 13.39
N LYS A 225 0.36 -16.50 13.00
CA LYS A 225 1.64 -16.14 13.62
C LYS A 225 2.09 -14.72 13.26
N ASP A 226 2.01 -14.34 11.98
CA ASP A 226 2.69 -13.16 11.46
C ASP A 226 1.79 -11.92 11.32
N TYR A 227 0.47 -12.06 11.52
CA TYR A 227 -0.48 -10.94 11.40
C TYR A 227 -1.26 -10.72 12.68
N ARG A 228 -1.42 -9.44 13.06
CA ARG A 228 -2.08 -9.07 14.33
C ARG A 228 -3.52 -9.60 14.38
N ASN A 229 -4.29 -9.38 13.31
CA ASN A 229 -5.67 -9.82 13.18
C ASN A 229 -5.83 -11.22 12.53
N GLY A 230 -4.74 -12.00 12.39
CA GLY A 230 -4.77 -13.29 11.68
C GLY A 230 -5.83 -14.24 12.25
N ARG A 231 -5.81 -14.46 13.57
CA ARG A 231 -6.82 -15.27 14.28
C ARG A 231 -8.25 -14.80 14.03
N GLU A 232 -8.49 -13.50 14.14
CA GLU A 232 -9.84 -12.92 13.98
C GLU A 232 -10.36 -13.10 12.56
N VAL A 233 -9.54 -12.84 11.54
CA VAL A 233 -9.95 -12.97 10.14
C VAL A 233 -10.23 -14.43 9.78
N LEU A 234 -9.37 -15.37 10.21
CA LEU A 234 -9.57 -16.80 9.96
C LEU A 234 -10.87 -17.30 10.63
N LEU A 235 -11.12 -16.93 11.89
CA LEU A 235 -12.33 -17.31 12.64
C LEU A 235 -13.60 -16.67 12.09
N LYS A 236 -13.64 -15.33 12.01
CA LYS A 236 -14.89 -14.61 11.76
C LYS A 236 -15.29 -14.56 10.30
N LYS A 237 -14.31 -14.54 9.38
CA LYS A 237 -14.58 -14.32 7.95
C LYS A 237 -14.47 -15.57 7.11
N ILE A 238 -13.70 -16.57 7.52
CA ILE A 238 -13.63 -17.84 6.77
C ILE A 238 -14.51 -18.89 7.41
N ILE A 239 -14.28 -19.22 8.68
CA ILE A 239 -15.10 -20.22 9.38
C ILE A 239 -16.53 -19.70 9.57
N GLY A 240 -16.68 -18.45 10.03
CA GLY A 240 -17.98 -17.87 10.32
C GLY A 240 -18.88 -17.66 9.10
N TRP A 241 -18.31 -17.48 7.89
CA TRP A 241 -19.08 -17.19 6.67
C TRP A 241 -19.12 -18.37 5.69
N SER A 242 -18.31 -19.42 5.90
CA SER A 242 -18.37 -20.63 5.08
C SER A 242 -19.60 -21.45 5.45
N HIS A 243 -20.28 -21.99 4.43
CA HIS A 243 -21.31 -23.01 4.60
C HIS A 243 -20.75 -24.44 4.49
N ASP A 244 -19.49 -24.61 4.06
CA ASP A 244 -18.81 -25.90 3.95
C ASP A 244 -18.16 -26.29 5.30
N GLN A 245 -18.64 -27.38 5.90
CA GLN A 245 -18.14 -27.90 7.18
C GLN A 245 -16.68 -28.36 7.13
N LYS A 246 -16.22 -28.83 5.97
CA LYS A 246 -14.83 -29.25 5.77
C LYS A 246 -13.89 -28.04 5.76
N ILE A 247 -14.32 -26.93 5.16
CA ILE A 247 -13.61 -25.63 5.29
C ILE A 247 -13.56 -25.20 6.75
N LYS A 248 -14.67 -25.29 7.48
CA LYS A 248 -14.68 -24.91 8.90
C LYS A 248 -13.66 -25.74 9.70
N SER A 249 -13.60 -27.05 9.45
CA SER A 249 -12.65 -27.96 10.12
C SER A 249 -11.19 -27.60 9.79
N ILE A 250 -10.84 -27.47 8.51
CA ILE A 250 -9.48 -27.16 8.07
C ILE A 250 -9.01 -25.83 8.65
N PHE A 251 -9.85 -24.79 8.60
CA PHE A 251 -9.49 -23.49 9.12
C PHE A 251 -9.47 -23.45 10.66
N ALA A 252 -10.26 -24.28 11.34
CA ALA A 252 -10.19 -24.41 12.81
C ALA A 252 -8.83 -24.99 13.24
N GLU A 253 -8.26 -25.93 12.48
CA GLU A 253 -6.92 -26.47 12.72
C GLU A 253 -5.79 -25.44 12.51
N MET A 254 -6.01 -24.38 11.73
CA MET A 254 -5.04 -23.31 11.51
C MET A 254 -4.83 -22.41 12.73
N ILE A 255 -5.77 -22.45 13.68
CA ILE A 255 -5.83 -21.56 14.85
C ILE A 255 -5.32 -22.26 16.12
N LYS A 256 -5.25 -23.59 16.12
CA LYS A 256 -4.56 -24.40 17.14
C LYS A 256 -3.05 -24.25 17.00
#